data_AF-I4KGX2-F1
#
_entry.id   AF-I4KGX2-F1
#
_cell.length_a   1.000
_cell.length_b   1.000
_cell.length_c   1.000
_cell.angle_alpha   90.00
_cell.angle_beta   90.00
_cell.angle_gamma   90.00
#
_symmetry.space_group_name_H-M   'P 1'
#
loop_
_entity.id
_entity.type
_entity.pdbx_description
1 polymer ?
#
loop_
_entity_poly.entity_id
_entity_poly.type
_entity_poly.pdbx_seq_one_letter_code
_entity_poly.pdbx_strand_id
1 'polypeptide(L)'
;MFNYMGGRFVSDKQVYELTIDDLDRYSVWFFPMDDTVEDELTVRPLAEQETCSDFQIIVRADFFGERHSVYRGYLYWNSNSAIECLKPVVLSDKGAVVNFWSGIVTPAWESSEFAGSIRSELPISYASESVFGLPSICGKLEGLYYLSDDQVCCVK
;
A
#
# COMPACT_ATOMS: atom_id res chain seq x y z
N MET A 1 13.44 -41.78 0.08
CA MET A 1 14.31 -40.94 0.93
C MET A 1 13.81 -39.51 0.76
N PHE A 2 13.21 -38.99 1.83
CA PHE A 2 12.58 -37.67 2.04
C PHE A 2 11.60 -37.11 0.99
N ASN A 3 10.32 -37.19 1.36
CA ASN A 3 9.21 -36.40 0.82
C ASN A 3 9.45 -34.90 1.09
N TYR A 4 9.48 -34.07 0.05
CA TYR A 4 9.21 -32.63 0.18
C TYR A 4 7.70 -32.41 -0.02
N MET A 5 6.95 -32.53 1.08
CA MET A 5 5.60 -31.98 1.23
C MET A 5 5.67 -31.00 2.39
N GLY A 6 5.53 -29.70 2.12
CA GLY A 6 5.38 -28.71 3.20
C GLY A 6 5.90 -27.31 2.89
N GLY A 7 5.19 -26.58 2.03
CA GLY A 7 5.31 -25.12 1.92
C GLY A 7 4.12 -24.62 1.12
N ARG A 8 3.12 -24.06 1.80
CA ARG A 8 1.89 -23.51 1.20
C ARG A 8 2.24 -22.61 0.01
N PHE A 9 1.49 -22.75 -1.09
CA PHE A 9 1.49 -21.78 -2.19
C PHE A 9 1.29 -20.37 -1.63
N VAL A 10 2.40 -19.66 -1.52
CA VAL A 10 2.46 -18.22 -1.42
C VAL A 10 2.50 -17.79 -2.88
N SER A 11 1.38 -17.31 -3.40
CA SER A 11 1.30 -16.92 -4.81
C SER A 11 1.83 -15.52 -4.94
N ASP A 12 2.82 -15.36 -5.82
CA ASP A 12 3.17 -14.07 -6.39
C ASP A 12 1.92 -13.44 -7.00
N LYS A 13 1.83 -12.11 -6.87
CA LYS A 13 0.73 -11.30 -7.39
C LYS A 13 1.27 -10.01 -7.97
N GLN A 14 0.52 -9.40 -8.88
CA GLN A 14 0.81 -8.02 -9.24
C GLN A 14 0.34 -7.08 -8.12
N VAL A 15 1.10 -6.03 -7.82
CA VAL A 15 0.77 -5.11 -6.71
C VAL A 15 -0.63 -4.49 -6.85
N TYR A 16 -1.06 -4.22 -8.08
CA TYR A 16 -2.39 -3.67 -8.38
C TYR A 16 -3.52 -4.71 -8.30
N GLU A 17 -3.21 -5.99 -8.12
CA GLU A 17 -4.17 -7.08 -7.91
C GLU A 17 -4.33 -7.43 -6.42
N LEU A 18 -3.61 -6.76 -5.52
CA LEU A 18 -3.76 -6.99 -4.09
C LEU A 18 -5.15 -6.60 -3.61
N THR A 19 -5.72 -7.48 -2.79
CA THR A 19 -7.02 -7.29 -2.16
C THR A 19 -6.89 -7.07 -0.65
N ILE A 20 -7.99 -6.67 -0.01
CA ILE A 20 -8.04 -6.57 1.46
C ILE A 20 -7.74 -7.94 2.10
N ASP A 21 -8.29 -9.03 1.55
CA ASP A 21 -8.07 -10.39 2.06
C ASP A 21 -6.58 -10.80 2.00
N ASP A 22 -5.87 -10.36 0.96
CA ASP A 22 -4.43 -10.60 0.82
C ASP A 22 -3.64 -9.88 1.93
N LEU A 23 -3.99 -8.62 2.21
CA LEU A 23 -3.35 -7.79 3.23
C LEU A 23 -3.70 -8.25 4.66
N ASP A 24 -4.92 -8.75 4.86
CA ASP A 24 -5.33 -9.31 6.15
C ASP A 24 -4.65 -10.65 6.41
N ARG A 25 -4.39 -11.45 5.36
CA ARG A 25 -3.65 -12.70 5.45
C ARG A 25 -2.14 -12.48 5.63
N TYR A 26 -1.57 -11.50 4.93
CA TYR A 26 -0.17 -11.12 5.01
C TYR A 26 -0.05 -9.60 5.05
N SER A 27 0.38 -9.06 6.18
CA SER A 27 0.48 -7.61 6.38
C SER A 27 1.69 -6.97 5.69
N VAL A 28 2.60 -7.77 5.14
CA VAL A 28 3.84 -7.31 4.50
C VAL A 28 4.08 -8.08 3.21
N TRP A 29 4.41 -7.35 2.16
CA TRP A 29 4.82 -7.91 0.87
C TRP A 29 6.04 -7.17 0.37
N PHE A 30 6.85 -7.82 -0.44
CA PHE A 30 8.05 -7.22 -1.02
C PHE A 30 8.09 -7.45 -2.52
N PHE A 31 8.83 -6.58 -3.21
CA PHE A 31 9.16 -6.74 -4.62
C PHE A 31 10.44 -7.59 -4.72
N PRO A 32 10.37 -8.85 -5.17
CA PRO A 32 11.56 -9.66 -5.38
C PRO A 32 12.42 -9.03 -6.50
N MET A 33 13.71 -8.89 -6.22
CA MET A 33 14.70 -8.33 -7.16
C MET A 33 15.53 -9.42 -7.84
N ASP A 34 15.03 -10.65 -7.84
CA ASP A 34 15.70 -11.83 -8.41
C ASP A 34 15.08 -12.21 -9.77
N ASP A 35 15.77 -13.06 -10.52
CA ASP A 35 15.29 -13.54 -11.83
C ASP A 35 14.12 -14.53 -11.72
N THR A 36 13.49 -14.68 -10.55
CA THR A 36 12.32 -15.57 -10.37
C THR A 36 11.02 -14.93 -10.83
N VAL A 37 11.00 -13.62 -11.05
CA VAL A 37 9.85 -12.86 -11.53
C VAL A 37 10.13 -12.20 -12.88
N GLU A 38 9.12 -12.18 -13.75
CA GLU A 38 9.23 -11.53 -15.06
C GLU A 38 8.80 -10.05 -15.04
N ASP A 39 7.96 -9.65 -14.06
CA ASP A 39 7.37 -8.32 -13.96
C ASP A 39 7.85 -7.60 -12.68
N GLU A 40 8.35 -6.36 -12.83
CA GLU A 40 8.83 -5.49 -11.75
C GLU A 40 7.72 -5.09 -10.76
N LEU A 41 6.45 -5.25 -11.13
CA LEU A 41 5.29 -4.99 -10.27
C LEU A 41 4.85 -6.22 -9.48
N THR A 42 5.56 -7.34 -9.63
CA THR A 42 5.29 -8.56 -8.88
C THR A 42 5.65 -8.36 -7.42
N VAL A 43 4.76 -8.80 -6.53
CA VAL A 43 4.95 -8.81 -5.09
C VAL A 43 4.75 -10.21 -4.53
N ARG A 44 5.54 -10.51 -3.50
CA ARG A 44 5.47 -11.75 -2.74
C ARG A 44 5.23 -11.42 -1.26
N PRO A 45 4.34 -12.13 -0.56
CA PRO A 45 4.13 -11.87 0.85
C PRO A 45 5.35 -12.32 1.65
N LEU A 46 5.72 -11.52 2.63
CA LEU A 46 6.81 -11.82 3.54
C LEU A 46 6.29 -12.72 4.66
N ALA A 47 6.66 -14.01 4.62
CA ALA A 47 6.15 -15.01 5.56
C ALA A 47 6.97 -15.11 6.87
N GLU A 48 8.26 -14.82 6.82
CA GLU A 48 9.18 -14.84 7.97
C GLU A 48 10.11 -13.64 7.93
N GLN A 49 10.87 -13.44 9.02
CA GLN A 49 11.87 -12.38 9.14
C GLN A 49 13.11 -12.71 8.28
N GLU A 50 12.91 -12.86 6.97
CA GLU A 50 14.00 -12.72 6.01
C GLU A 50 14.47 -11.27 6.05
N THR A 51 15.77 -11.07 5.89
CA THR A 51 16.40 -9.74 5.99
C THR A 51 15.85 -8.84 4.88
N CYS A 52 14.78 -8.14 5.19
CA CYS A 52 13.99 -7.38 4.23
C CYS A 52 14.61 -6.01 3.90
N SER A 53 15.80 -5.70 4.43
CA SER A 53 16.45 -4.39 4.30
C SER A 53 16.78 -4.01 2.86
N ASP A 54 16.87 -5.00 1.97
CA ASP A 54 17.39 -4.80 0.62
C ASP A 54 16.28 -4.76 -0.45
N PHE A 55 15.02 -4.98 -0.04
CA PHE A 55 13.87 -4.99 -0.95
C PHE A 55 12.98 -3.77 -0.72
N GLN A 56 12.29 -3.34 -1.78
CA GLN A 56 11.15 -2.47 -1.61
C GLN A 56 10.00 -3.28 -1.00
N ILE A 57 9.36 -2.71 0.02
CA ILE A 57 8.32 -3.38 0.81
C ILE A 57 7.04 -2.55 0.73
N ILE A 58 5.91 -3.23 0.72
CA ILE A 58 4.62 -2.65 1.08
C ILE A 58 4.14 -3.22 2.41
N VAL A 59 3.52 -2.36 3.21
CA VAL A 59 2.92 -2.72 4.49
C VAL A 59 1.44 -2.39 4.49
N ARG A 60 0.63 -3.28 5.08
CA ARG A 60 -0.77 -3.00 5.35
C ARG A 60 -0.87 -1.76 6.24
N ALA A 61 -1.83 -0.90 5.90
CA ALA A 61 -2.21 0.24 6.70
C ALA A 61 -3.72 0.39 6.79
N ASP A 62 -4.13 0.94 7.93
CA ASP A 62 -5.49 1.36 8.19
C ASP A 62 -5.61 2.87 7.98
N PHE A 63 -6.74 3.27 7.39
CA PHE A 63 -7.03 4.64 7.02
C PHE A 63 -8.34 5.06 7.71
N PHE A 64 -8.25 6.07 8.55
CA PHE A 64 -9.31 6.52 9.44
C PHE A 64 -9.86 7.86 8.95
N GLY A 65 -11.12 7.84 8.54
CA GLY A 65 -11.91 9.03 8.21
C GLY A 65 -12.41 9.77 9.43
N GLU A 66 -12.76 11.05 9.25
CA GLU A 66 -13.26 11.89 10.34
C GLU A 66 -14.57 11.38 10.96
N ARG A 67 -15.43 10.70 10.20
CA ARG A 67 -16.72 10.18 10.65
C ARG A 67 -16.66 8.74 11.14
N HIS A 68 -15.48 8.32 11.61
CA HIS A 68 -15.19 6.97 12.13
C HIS A 68 -15.22 5.87 11.05
N SER A 69 -15.20 6.25 9.77
CA SER A 69 -14.98 5.33 8.66
C SER A 69 -13.57 4.75 8.75
N VAL A 70 -13.44 3.43 8.55
CA VAL A 70 -12.15 2.76 8.51
C VAL A 70 -12.01 2.08 7.16
N TYR A 71 -10.95 2.42 6.43
CA TYR A 71 -10.57 1.80 5.17
C TYR A 71 -9.26 1.04 5.33
N ARG A 72 -9.02 0.12 4.41
CA ARG A 72 -7.81 -0.71 4.39
C ARG A 72 -7.06 -0.54 3.10
N GLY A 73 -5.75 -0.61 3.17
CA GLY A 73 -4.89 -0.65 2.01
C GLY A 73 -3.45 -0.80 2.42
N TYR A 74 -2.55 -0.17 1.68
CA TYR A 74 -1.13 -0.34 1.90
C TYR A 74 -0.33 0.95 1.66
N LEU A 75 0.89 0.95 2.19
CA LEU A 75 1.91 1.96 1.98
C LEU A 75 3.16 1.28 1.46
N TYR A 76 3.91 1.95 0.60
CA TYR A 76 5.30 1.59 0.35
C TYR A 76 6.11 1.99 1.59
N TRP A 77 6.67 0.99 2.27
CA TRP A 77 7.40 1.25 3.51
C TRP A 77 8.70 1.99 3.20
N ASN A 78 8.92 3.09 3.91
CA ASN A 78 10.13 3.89 3.80
C ASN A 78 10.44 4.56 5.15
N SER A 79 11.72 4.75 5.46
CA SER A 79 12.13 5.51 6.65
C SER A 79 11.81 7.00 6.53
N ASN A 80 11.72 7.53 5.31
CA ASN A 80 11.18 8.85 5.02
C ASN A 80 9.65 8.78 4.88
N SER A 81 8.95 9.52 5.73
CA SER A 81 7.48 9.59 5.74
C SER A 81 6.90 10.52 4.66
N ALA A 82 7.68 10.92 3.66
CA ALA A 82 7.22 11.76 2.57
C ALA A 82 6.22 11.02 1.66
N ILE A 83 5.20 11.71 1.17
CA ILE A 83 4.06 11.09 0.47
C ILE A 83 4.48 10.37 -0.82
N GLU A 84 5.46 10.92 -1.53
CA GLU A 84 6.04 10.36 -2.76
C GLU A 84 6.84 9.08 -2.51
N CYS A 85 7.32 8.88 -1.27
CA CYS A 85 7.96 7.65 -0.84
C CYS A 85 6.93 6.61 -0.39
N LEU A 86 5.92 7.04 0.38
CA LEU A 86 4.91 6.16 0.98
C LEU A 86 3.82 5.71 0.01
N LYS A 87 3.53 6.53 -1.01
CA LYS A 87 2.53 6.30 -2.07
C LYS A 87 1.28 5.55 -1.58
N PRO A 88 0.49 6.15 -0.68
CA PRO A 88 -0.59 5.44 -0.02
C PRO A 88 -1.68 4.99 -0.99
N VAL A 89 -2.20 3.79 -0.78
CA VAL A 89 -3.26 3.18 -1.58
C VAL A 89 -4.35 2.66 -0.67
N VAL A 90 -5.60 2.97 -0.98
CA VAL A 90 -6.78 2.46 -0.28
C VAL A 90 -7.58 1.56 -1.21
N LEU A 91 -8.00 0.40 -0.70
CA LEU A 91 -8.71 -0.64 -1.44
C LEU A 91 -10.15 -0.76 -0.93
N SER A 92 -11.05 -1.11 -1.83
CA SER A 92 -12.41 -1.56 -1.49
C SER A 92 -12.55 -3.06 -1.60
N ASP A 93 -13.54 -3.61 -0.91
CA ASP A 93 -14.01 -5.00 -1.04
C ASP A 93 -14.45 -5.37 -2.46
N LYS A 94 -14.87 -4.37 -3.25
CA LYS A 94 -15.32 -4.52 -4.64
C LYS A 94 -14.20 -4.32 -5.68
N GLY A 95 -12.96 -4.17 -5.26
CA GLY A 95 -11.80 -4.00 -6.14
C GLY A 95 -11.60 -2.59 -6.72
N ALA A 96 -12.40 -1.61 -6.31
CA ALA A 96 -12.08 -0.19 -6.54
C ALA A 96 -10.89 0.24 -5.68
N VAL A 97 -10.08 1.16 -6.21
CA VAL A 97 -8.81 1.60 -5.62
C VAL A 97 -8.72 3.12 -5.63
N VAL A 98 -8.15 3.71 -4.59
CA VAL A 98 -7.76 5.13 -4.56
C VAL A 98 -6.26 5.23 -4.30
N ASN A 99 -5.54 5.79 -5.27
CA ASN A 99 -4.12 6.10 -5.16
C ASN A 99 -3.95 7.55 -4.71
N PHE A 100 -3.27 7.77 -3.59
CA PHE A 100 -3.07 9.12 -3.05
C PHE A 100 -1.84 9.83 -3.64
N TRP A 101 -1.01 9.14 -4.43
CA TRP A 101 0.12 9.74 -5.13
C TRP A 101 0.04 9.47 -6.63
N SER A 102 0.09 10.51 -7.45
CA SER A 102 -0.03 10.43 -8.92
C SER A 102 1.24 10.80 -9.68
N GLY A 103 2.39 10.87 -9.00
CA GLY A 103 3.64 11.26 -9.63
C GLY A 103 3.54 12.68 -10.19
N ILE A 104 3.95 12.91 -11.43
CA ILE A 104 3.91 14.23 -12.09
C ILE A 104 2.56 14.59 -12.71
N VAL A 105 1.55 13.72 -12.56
CA VAL A 105 0.22 13.92 -13.15
C VAL A 105 -0.69 14.58 -12.13
N THR A 106 -1.30 15.72 -12.49
CA THR A 106 -2.33 16.35 -11.66
C THR A 106 -3.54 15.43 -11.52
N PRO A 107 -3.89 14.98 -10.31
CA PRO A 107 -4.97 14.04 -10.09
C PRO A 107 -6.32 14.75 -10.12
N ALA A 108 -7.35 13.98 -10.41
CA ALA A 108 -8.73 14.34 -10.15
C ALA A 108 -9.38 13.21 -9.38
N TRP A 109 -10.28 13.55 -8.46
CA TRP A 109 -11.13 12.56 -7.83
C TRP A 109 -12.01 11.89 -8.88
N GLU A 110 -11.99 10.57 -8.88
CA GLU A 110 -12.89 9.78 -9.72
C GLU A 110 -14.35 10.02 -9.31
N SER A 111 -15.26 9.83 -10.25
CA SER A 111 -16.71 9.93 -10.00
C SER A 111 -17.30 8.67 -9.34
N SER A 112 -16.47 7.73 -8.91
CA SER A 112 -16.92 6.50 -8.25
C SER A 112 -17.44 6.78 -6.83
N GLU A 113 -18.45 6.01 -6.39
CA GLU A 113 -19.00 6.14 -5.04
C GLU A 113 -17.92 5.92 -3.96
N PHE A 114 -16.96 5.04 -4.23
CA PHE A 114 -15.87 4.74 -3.31
C PHE A 114 -14.91 5.93 -3.15
N ALA A 115 -14.44 6.51 -4.26
CA ALA A 115 -13.60 7.70 -4.23
C ALA A 115 -14.34 8.89 -3.57
N GLY A 116 -15.63 9.07 -3.88
CA GLY A 116 -16.47 10.08 -3.25
C GLY A 116 -16.62 9.90 -1.73
N SER A 117 -16.73 8.65 -1.26
CA SER A 117 -16.82 8.33 0.16
C SER A 117 -15.53 8.70 0.89
N ILE A 118 -14.37 8.29 0.37
CA ILE A 118 -13.06 8.64 0.93
C ILE A 118 -12.85 10.16 0.93
N ARG A 119 -13.19 10.84 -0.17
CA ARG A 119 -13.06 12.31 -0.26
C ARG A 119 -13.88 13.04 0.80
N SER A 120 -15.08 12.55 1.11
CA SER A 120 -15.98 13.16 2.11
C SER A 120 -15.49 13.02 3.56
N GLU A 121 -14.46 12.21 3.78
CA GLU A 121 -13.88 11.85 5.07
C GLU A 121 -12.49 12.48 5.29
N LEU A 122 -12.02 13.30 4.35
CA LEU A 122 -10.75 14.02 4.48
C LEU A 122 -10.80 15.05 5.63
N PRO A 123 -9.69 15.25 6.36
CA PRO A 123 -8.42 14.53 6.23
C PRO A 123 -8.47 13.09 6.76
N ILE A 124 -7.88 12.16 6.00
CA ILE A 124 -7.77 10.75 6.38
C ILE A 124 -6.49 10.55 7.17
N SER A 125 -6.58 10.07 8.40
CA SER A 125 -5.38 9.64 9.15
C SER A 125 -5.01 8.23 8.75
N TYR A 126 -3.74 7.84 8.76
CA TYR A 126 -3.34 6.45 8.50
C TYR A 126 -2.33 5.95 9.51
N ALA A 127 -2.32 4.64 9.72
CA ALA A 127 -1.31 3.94 10.52
C ALA A 127 -1.06 2.54 9.96
N SER A 128 0.21 2.20 9.75
CA SER A 128 0.64 0.82 9.53
C SER A 128 0.93 0.14 10.86
N GLU A 129 0.88 -1.19 10.88
CA GLU A 129 1.37 -1.95 12.04
C GLU A 129 2.90 -2.00 12.07
N SER A 130 3.47 -2.17 13.27
CA SER A 130 4.86 -2.54 13.40
C SER A 130 4.99 -4.06 13.27
N VAL A 131 5.78 -4.51 12.30
CA VAL A 131 5.84 -5.93 11.92
C VAL A 131 7.22 -6.27 11.37
N PHE A 132 7.73 -7.45 11.69
CA PHE A 132 9.07 -7.93 11.29
C PHE A 132 10.24 -6.98 11.60
N GLY A 133 10.09 -6.11 12.60
CA GLY A 133 11.10 -5.10 12.95
C GLY A 133 10.99 -3.78 12.18
N LEU A 134 10.01 -3.67 11.26
CA LEU A 134 9.64 -2.41 10.61
C LEU A 134 8.82 -1.56 11.61
N PRO A 135 9.27 -0.33 11.93
CA PRO A 135 8.46 0.62 12.68
C PRO A 135 7.13 0.94 11.97
N SER A 136 6.12 1.21 12.79
CA SER A 136 4.85 1.76 12.33
C SER A 136 5.06 3.12 11.66
N ILE A 137 4.37 3.35 10.55
CA ILE A 137 4.31 4.63 9.86
C ILE A 137 2.90 5.19 10.05
N CYS A 138 2.80 6.43 10.51
CA CYS A 138 1.52 7.11 10.66
C CYS A 138 1.56 8.53 10.08
N GLY A 139 0.42 9.03 9.64
CA GLY A 139 0.31 10.38 9.07
C GLY A 139 -1.12 10.78 8.75
N LYS A 140 -1.25 11.84 7.97
CA LYS A 140 -2.53 12.36 7.49
C LYS A 140 -2.48 12.65 6.00
N LEU A 141 -3.61 12.44 5.33
CA LEU A 141 -3.84 12.70 3.92
C LEU A 141 -4.92 13.77 3.80
N GLU A 142 -4.53 14.90 3.21
CA GLU A 142 -5.38 16.07 3.01
C GLU A 142 -6.17 16.01 1.70
N GLY A 143 -5.78 15.12 0.78
CA GLY A 143 -6.33 14.97 -0.56
C GLY A 143 -5.44 14.07 -1.42
N LEU A 144 -5.57 14.16 -2.74
CA LEU A 144 -4.71 13.46 -3.71
C LEU A 144 -3.46 14.29 -4.00
N TYR A 145 -2.28 13.66 -4.03
CA TYR A 145 -0.99 14.33 -4.15
C TYR A 145 -0.31 14.09 -5.48
N TYR A 146 0.47 15.07 -5.92
CA TYR A 146 1.29 15.02 -7.14
C TYR A 146 2.49 15.96 -7.05
N LEU A 147 3.44 15.79 -7.96
CA LEU A 147 4.62 16.61 -8.12
C LEU A 147 4.40 17.64 -9.23
N SER A 148 4.61 18.92 -8.92
CA SER A 148 4.64 20.01 -9.89
C SER A 148 5.81 20.93 -9.57
N ASP A 149 6.69 21.19 -10.54
CA ASP A 149 7.85 22.09 -10.37
C ASP A 149 8.68 21.79 -9.11
N ASP A 150 8.99 20.50 -8.89
CA ASP A 150 9.71 19.98 -7.72
C ASP A 150 9.01 20.23 -6.36
N GLN A 151 7.72 20.56 -6.38
CA GLN A 151 6.89 20.73 -5.19
C GLN A 151 5.77 19.70 -5.15
N VAL A 152 5.57 19.13 -3.97
CA VAL A 152 4.41 18.28 -3.69
C VAL A 152 3.17 19.16 -3.54
N CYS A 153 2.22 18.98 -4.44
CA CYS A 153 0.93 19.63 -4.46
C CYS A 153 -0.18 18.66 -4.02
N CYS A 154 -1.34 19.21 -3.62
CA CYS A 154 -2.48 18.44 -3.12
C CYS A 154 -3.79 18.97 -3.70
N VAL A 155 -4.66 18.05 -4.15
CA VAL A 155 -6.02 18.31 -4.62
C VAL A 155 -7.01 17.73 -3.61
N LYS A 156 -7.88 18.58 -3.06
CA LYS A 156 -8.93 18.17 -2.11
C LYS A 156 -10.21 17.73 -2.82
#